data_AF-A3TNB1-F1
#
_entry.id   AF-A3TNB1-F1
#
_cell.length_a   1.000
_cell.length_b   1.000
_cell.length_c   1.000
_cell.angle_alpha   90.00
_cell.angle_beta   90.00
_cell.angle_gamma   90.00
#
_symmetry.space_group_name_H-M   'P 1'
#
loop_
_entity.id
_entity.type
_entity.pdbx_description
1 polymer ?
#
loop_
_entity_poly.entity_id
_entity_poly.type
_entity_poly.pdbx_seq_one_letter_code
_entity_poly.pdbx_strand_id
1 'polypeptide(L)'
;MREVGELAGPLDADTALRELTQAALFERQVVRLVQEVLNTLDGMLDAPIEARLTVVADRASECVGAAASSVRRVRDETLRPCVAEAAEGSAFRVTLATGDPVERAALRATGFTSAVVAGGYDPDARQWLVELFGDEFSCETPLFTAILFALTQAALGFPRAVAPARSMA
;
A
#
# COMPACT_ATOMS: atom_id res chain seq x y z
N MET A 1 -24.67 -26.78 24.05
CA MET A 1 -24.69 -25.43 24.66
C MET A 1 -23.25 -25.04 24.94
N ARG A 2 -22.69 -24.12 24.16
CA ARG A 2 -21.35 -23.54 24.43
C ARG A 2 -21.57 -22.23 25.16
N GLU A 3 -20.87 -22.05 26.28
CA GLU A 3 -20.92 -20.86 27.12
C GLU A 3 -20.58 -19.62 26.28
N VAL A 4 -21.49 -18.65 26.34
CA VAL A 4 -21.38 -17.36 25.68
C VAL A 4 -20.45 -16.50 26.52
N GLY A 5 -19.26 -16.28 25.98
CA GLY A 5 -18.54 -15.01 25.99
C GLY A 5 -18.42 -14.30 27.34
N GLU A 6 -17.30 -14.55 28.01
CA GLU A 6 -16.69 -13.61 28.94
C GLU A 6 -16.46 -12.29 28.16
N LEU A 7 -17.37 -11.33 28.36
CA LEU A 7 -17.32 -10.01 27.74
C LEU A 7 -16.03 -9.34 28.20
N ALA A 8 -15.17 -8.96 27.25
CA ALA A 8 -13.97 -8.19 27.52
C ALA A 8 -14.30 -7.06 28.50
N GLY A 9 -13.67 -7.09 29.68
CA GLY A 9 -13.85 -6.07 30.69
C GLY A 9 -13.57 -4.68 30.14
N PRO A 10 -14.09 -3.61 30.76
CA PRO A 10 -13.86 -2.25 30.31
C PRO A 10 -12.37 -2.00 30.14
N LEU A 11 -11.96 -1.55 28.94
CA LEU A 11 -10.60 -1.12 28.69
C LEU A 11 -10.22 -0.08 29.75
N ASP A 12 -9.09 -0.32 30.40
CA ASP A 12 -8.48 0.65 31.30
C ASP A 12 -8.30 1.99 30.57
N ALA A 13 -8.61 3.09 31.26
CA ALA A 13 -8.60 4.45 30.70
C ALA A 13 -7.22 4.81 30.10
N ASP A 14 -6.14 4.31 30.70
CA ASP A 14 -4.79 4.53 30.19
C ASP A 14 -4.55 3.82 28.85
N THR A 15 -5.13 2.62 28.68
CA THR A 15 -5.05 1.87 27.42
C THR A 15 -5.81 2.60 26.31
N ALA A 16 -7.04 3.03 26.59
CA ALA A 16 -7.86 3.78 25.63
C ALA A 16 -7.19 5.11 25.22
N LEU A 17 -6.59 5.84 26.16
CA LEU A 17 -5.88 7.09 25.87
C LEU A 17 -4.65 6.86 24.99
N ARG A 18 -3.90 5.77 25.22
CA ARG A 18 -2.74 5.39 24.38
C ARG A 18 -3.17 5.06 22.96
N GLU A 19 -4.22 4.27 22.78
CA GLU A 19 -4.74 3.91 21.46
C GLU A 19 -5.19 5.15 20.67
N LEU A 20 -5.94 6.06 21.30
CA LEU A 20 -6.36 7.32 20.68
C LEU A 20 -5.17 8.21 20.29
N THR A 21 -4.17 8.29 21.17
CA THR A 21 -2.94 9.07 20.90
C THR A 21 -2.16 8.47 19.73
N GLN A 22 -2.00 7.14 19.69
CA GLN A 22 -1.33 6.45 18.59
C GLN A 22 -2.08 6.63 17.27
N ALA A 23 -3.41 6.51 17.28
CA ALA A 23 -4.23 6.73 16.09
C ALA A 23 -4.06 8.16 15.54
N ALA A 24 -4.11 9.17 16.41
CA ALA A 24 -3.93 10.57 16.01
C ALA A 24 -2.52 10.87 15.48
N LEU A 25 -1.48 10.25 16.05
CA LEU A 25 -0.11 10.38 15.56
C LEU A 25 0.04 9.73 14.18
N PHE A 26 -0.53 8.53 14.00
CA PHE A 26 -0.51 7.82 12.73
C PHE A 26 -1.22 8.62 11.62
N GLU A 27 -2.38 9.22 11.92
CA GLU A 27 -3.11 10.06 10.97
C GLU A 27 -2.26 11.25 10.49
N ARG A 28 -1.59 11.95 11.41
CA ARG A 28 -0.68 13.06 11.05
C ARG A 28 0.49 12.59 10.20
N GLN A 29 1.03 11.42 10.51
CA GLN A 29 2.14 10.82 9.76
C GLN A 29 1.70 10.48 8.34
N VAL A 30 0.51 9.92 8.16
CA VAL A 30 -0.09 9.62 6.85
C VAL A 30 -0.29 10.88 6.02
N VAL A 31 -0.86 11.94 6.60
CA VAL A 31 -1.08 13.21 5.87
C VAL A 31 0.24 13.77 5.38
N ARG A 32 1.27 13.74 6.25
CA ARG A 32 2.62 14.16 5.90
C ARG A 32 3.22 13.30 4.77
N LEU A 33 3.10 11.97 4.86
CA LEU A 33 3.53 11.04 3.82
C LEU A 33 2.91 11.41 2.47
N VAL A 34 1.59 11.57 2.42
CA VAL A 34 0.88 11.87 1.17
C VAL A 34 1.38 13.18 0.57
N GLN A 35 1.52 14.22 1.39
CA GLN A 35 2.02 15.52 0.92
C GLN A 35 3.46 15.42 0.39
N GLU A 36 4.36 14.77 1.12
CA GLU A 36 5.77 14.63 0.72
C GLU A 36 5.93 13.83 -0.58
N VAL A 37 5.19 12.72 -0.71
CA VAL A 37 5.21 11.88 -1.91
C VAL A 37 4.67 12.65 -3.11
N LEU A 38 3.51 13.29 -3.00
CA LEU A 38 2.92 14.04 -4.11
C LEU A 38 3.82 15.19 -4.57
N ASN A 39 4.37 15.97 -3.63
CA ASN A 39 5.32 17.03 -3.95
C ASN A 39 6.56 16.50 -4.68
N THR A 40 7.06 15.32 -4.28
CA THR A 40 8.21 14.68 -4.93
C THR A 40 7.84 14.22 -6.34
N LEU A 41 6.67 13.59 -6.51
CA LEU A 41 6.19 13.09 -7.80
C LEU A 41 5.93 14.22 -8.81
N ASP A 42 5.49 15.39 -8.35
CA ASP A 42 5.33 16.59 -9.19
C ASP A 42 6.67 17.08 -9.77
N GLY A 43 7.77 16.85 -9.05
CA GLY A 43 9.13 17.11 -9.54
C GLY A 43 9.69 16.04 -10.49
N MET A 44 8.98 14.93 -10.69
CA MET A 44 9.45 13.73 -11.39
C MET A 44 8.65 13.42 -12.67
N LEU A 45 8.11 14.44 -13.34
CA LEU A 45 7.24 14.26 -14.52
C LEU A 45 7.91 13.51 -15.69
N ASP A 46 9.24 13.68 -15.84
CA ASP A 46 10.06 13.05 -16.87
C ASP A 46 10.83 11.81 -16.36
N ALA A 47 10.67 11.46 -15.08
CA ALA A 47 11.34 10.30 -14.53
C ALA A 47 10.71 8.99 -15.01
N PRO A 48 11.48 7.90 -15.14
CA PRO A 48 10.93 6.57 -15.40
C PRO A 48 9.90 6.17 -14.35
N ILE A 49 8.85 5.44 -14.76
CA ILE A 49 7.77 4.97 -13.88
C ILE A 49 8.31 4.19 -12.68
N GLU A 50 9.31 3.32 -12.92
CA GLU A 50 9.99 2.56 -11.87
C GLU A 50 10.57 3.47 -10.76
N ALA A 51 11.20 4.58 -11.14
CA ALA A 51 11.76 5.53 -10.17
C ALA A 51 10.65 6.24 -9.38
N ARG A 52 9.54 6.60 -10.02
CA ARG A 52 8.38 7.22 -9.36
C ARG A 52 7.74 6.27 -8.36
N LEU A 53 7.55 5.00 -8.73
CA LEU A 53 7.03 3.95 -7.85
C LEU A 53 7.99 3.62 -6.70
N THR A 54 9.30 3.67 -6.94
CA THR A 54 10.32 3.47 -5.89
C THR A 54 10.19 4.53 -4.81
N VAL A 55 9.98 5.80 -5.18
CA VAL A 55 9.72 6.87 -4.19
C VAL A 55 8.47 6.57 -3.36
N VAL A 56 7.40 6.09 -3.98
CA VAL A 56 6.18 5.68 -3.25
C VAL A 56 6.50 4.55 -2.28
N ALA A 57 7.17 3.50 -2.75
CA ALA A 57 7.53 2.34 -1.95
C ALA A 57 8.41 2.72 -0.76
N ASP A 58 9.49 3.46 -0.99
CA ASP A 58 10.46 3.86 0.06
C ASP A 58 9.78 4.70 1.14
N ARG A 59 9.02 5.72 0.76
CA ARG A 59 8.35 6.62 1.70
C ARG A 59 7.22 5.93 2.45
N ALA A 60 6.44 5.10 1.76
CA ALA A 60 5.40 4.31 2.39
C ALA A 60 5.99 3.31 3.39
N SER A 61 7.11 2.65 3.02
CA SER A 61 7.83 1.71 3.90
C SER A 61 8.33 2.40 5.17
N GLU A 62 8.97 3.56 5.03
CA GLU A 62 9.44 4.38 6.15
C GLU A 62 8.27 4.79 7.07
N CYS A 63 7.12 5.16 6.48
CA CYS A 63 5.95 5.58 7.24
C CYS A 63 5.36 4.46 8.11
N VAL A 64 5.30 3.22 7.61
CA VAL A 64 4.69 2.11 8.36
C VAL A 64 5.70 1.21 9.05
N GLY A 65 6.99 1.46 8.89
CA GLY A 65 8.04 0.55 9.37
C GLY A 65 7.95 -0.82 8.70
N ALA A 66 7.73 -0.85 7.38
CA ALA A 66 7.72 -2.10 6.63
C ALA A 66 9.11 -2.76 6.71
N ALA A 67 9.14 -4.08 6.91
CA ALA A 67 10.37 -4.86 6.97
C ALA A 67 11.04 -4.98 5.61
N ALA A 68 10.26 -4.96 4.52
CA ALA A 68 10.74 -4.93 3.16
C ALA A 68 9.74 -4.27 2.21
N SER A 69 10.20 -3.88 1.04
CA SER A 69 9.35 -3.43 -0.06
C SER A 69 9.89 -3.89 -1.40
N SER A 70 9.01 -3.94 -2.39
CA SER A 70 9.38 -4.18 -3.78
C SER A 70 8.54 -3.39 -4.76
N VAL A 71 9.19 -2.92 -5.81
CA VAL A 71 8.57 -2.38 -7.01
C VAL A 71 8.88 -3.34 -8.15
N ARG A 72 7.86 -3.80 -8.87
CA ARG A 72 8.09 -4.69 -10.01
C ARG A 72 7.11 -4.46 -11.14
N ARG A 73 7.63 -4.63 -12.36
CA ARG A 73 6.82 -4.77 -13.56
C ARG A 73 6.32 -6.21 -13.66
N VAL A 74 5.02 -6.38 -13.81
CA VAL A 74 4.43 -7.70 -14.07
C VAL A 74 4.68 -8.08 -15.52
N ARG A 75 5.20 -9.29 -15.74
CA ARG A 75 5.46 -9.85 -17.07
C ARG A 75 4.82 -11.22 -17.25
N ASP A 76 4.25 -11.78 -16.20
CA ASP A 76 3.87 -13.19 -16.11
C ASP A 76 2.37 -13.32 -16.02
N GLU A 77 1.85 -14.31 -16.73
CA GLU A 77 0.45 -14.70 -16.79
C GLU A 77 0.08 -15.56 -15.56
N THR A 78 1.06 -16.15 -14.88
CA THR A 78 0.82 -17.03 -13.71
C THR A 78 0.73 -16.28 -12.39
N LEU A 79 0.16 -15.07 -12.39
CA LEU A 79 -0.07 -14.35 -11.16
C LEU A 79 -1.09 -15.08 -10.28
N ARG A 80 -0.84 -15.02 -8.96
CA ARG A 80 -1.83 -15.40 -7.95
C ARG A 80 -3.05 -14.48 -8.12
N PRO A 81 -4.30 -14.95 -7.92
CA PRO A 81 -5.49 -14.18 -8.28
C PRO A 81 -5.54 -12.75 -7.73
N CYS A 82 -5.30 -12.55 -6.43
CA CYS A 82 -5.29 -11.21 -5.82
C CYS A 82 -4.16 -10.31 -6.34
N VAL A 83 -3.01 -10.88 -6.72
CA VAL A 83 -1.90 -10.14 -7.34
C VAL A 83 -2.25 -9.72 -8.76
N ALA A 84 -2.98 -10.57 -9.50
CA ALA A 84 -3.51 -10.23 -10.81
C ALA A 84 -4.51 -9.06 -10.69
N GLU A 85 -5.46 -9.15 -9.75
CA GLU A 85 -6.40 -8.06 -9.48
C GLU A 85 -5.69 -6.75 -9.10
N ALA A 86 -4.65 -6.81 -8.25
CA ALA A 86 -3.87 -5.63 -7.90
C ALA A 86 -3.17 -5.01 -9.13
N ALA A 87 -2.56 -5.86 -9.96
CA ALA A 87 -1.87 -5.44 -11.19
C ALA A 87 -2.84 -4.77 -12.19
N GLU A 88 -4.13 -5.13 -12.15
CA GLU A 88 -5.19 -4.54 -12.95
C GLU A 88 -5.71 -3.19 -12.43
N GLY A 89 -5.14 -2.64 -11.34
CA GLY A 89 -5.53 -1.35 -10.80
C GLY A 89 -6.34 -1.44 -9.52
N SER A 90 -6.01 -2.40 -8.65
CA SER A 90 -6.58 -2.47 -7.30
C SER A 90 -5.49 -2.57 -6.23
N ALA A 91 -5.92 -2.70 -4.98
CA ALA A 91 -5.03 -2.93 -3.84
C ALA A 91 -5.67 -3.89 -2.85
N PHE A 92 -4.84 -4.65 -2.16
CA PHE A 92 -5.29 -5.55 -1.10
C PHE A 92 -4.30 -5.56 0.07
N ARG A 93 -4.80 -6.05 1.20
CA ARG A 93 -4.01 -6.36 2.38
C ARG A 93 -4.19 -7.82 2.76
N VAL A 94 -3.10 -8.47 3.11
CA VAL A 94 -3.08 -9.84 3.63
C VAL A 94 -2.33 -9.86 4.96
N THR A 95 -2.78 -10.70 5.88
CA THR A 95 -2.11 -10.99 7.16
C THR A 95 -2.07 -12.49 7.37
N LEU A 96 -1.30 -12.99 8.35
CA LEU A 96 -1.32 -14.43 8.68
C LEU A 96 -2.72 -14.97 9.04
N ALA A 97 -3.63 -14.11 9.47
CA ALA A 97 -5.01 -14.46 9.84
C ALA A 97 -6.02 -14.27 8.69
N THR A 98 -5.86 -13.25 7.86
CA THR A 98 -6.88 -12.80 6.89
C THR A 98 -6.30 -12.59 5.49
N GLY A 99 -7.14 -12.71 4.45
CA GLY A 99 -6.73 -12.57 3.05
C GLY A 99 -6.61 -13.90 2.30
N ASP A 100 -6.07 -13.83 1.09
CA ASP A 100 -5.95 -14.96 0.17
C ASP A 100 -5.09 -16.10 0.77
N PRO A 101 -5.53 -17.37 0.72
CA PRO A 101 -4.79 -18.48 1.31
C PRO A 101 -3.38 -18.67 0.76
N VAL A 102 -3.15 -18.42 -0.54
CA VAL A 102 -1.85 -18.59 -1.18
C VAL A 102 -0.90 -17.47 -0.74
N GLU A 103 -1.37 -16.23 -0.65
CA GLU A 103 -0.58 -15.13 -0.09
C GLU A 103 -0.19 -15.38 1.36
N ARG A 104 -1.12 -15.87 2.18
CA ARG A 104 -0.80 -16.21 3.58
C ARG A 104 0.24 -17.31 3.68
N ALA A 105 0.19 -18.29 2.77
CA ALA A 105 1.22 -19.34 2.72
C ALA A 105 2.59 -18.76 2.33
N ALA A 106 2.62 -17.81 1.39
CA ALA A 106 3.85 -17.11 1.01
C ALA A 106 4.43 -16.30 2.18
N LEU A 107 3.61 -15.52 2.90
CA LEU A 107 4.04 -14.78 4.09
C LEU A 107 4.70 -15.68 5.14
N ARG A 108 4.08 -16.83 5.44
CA ARG A 108 4.66 -17.82 6.38
C ARG A 108 5.99 -18.37 5.89
N ALA A 109 6.13 -18.62 4.59
CA ALA A 109 7.36 -19.15 4.01
C ALA A 109 8.51 -18.13 4.03
N THR A 110 8.20 -16.83 3.90
CA THR A 110 9.20 -15.75 3.93
C THR A 110 9.47 -15.18 5.32
N GLY A 111 8.62 -15.49 6.31
CA GLY A 111 8.73 -14.98 7.67
C GLY A 111 8.07 -13.61 7.90
N PHE A 112 7.33 -13.09 6.91
CA PHE A 112 6.56 -11.86 7.07
C PHE A 112 5.20 -12.13 7.72
N THR A 113 4.63 -11.14 8.40
CA THR A 113 3.35 -11.25 9.10
C THR A 113 2.19 -10.63 8.31
N SER A 114 2.49 -9.68 7.43
CA SER A 114 1.52 -9.01 6.56
C SER A 114 2.13 -8.54 5.25
N ALA A 115 1.25 -8.22 4.30
CA ALA A 115 1.62 -7.42 3.14
C ALA A 115 0.48 -6.48 2.72
N VAL A 116 0.86 -5.32 2.22
CA VAL A 116 -0.03 -4.39 1.51
C VAL A 116 0.48 -4.25 0.08
N VAL A 117 -0.41 -4.50 -0.88
CA VAL A 117 -0.06 -4.52 -2.30
C VAL A 117 -0.99 -3.59 -3.05
N ALA A 118 -0.43 -2.75 -3.92
CA ALA A 118 -1.16 -1.91 -4.84
C ALA A 118 -0.55 -1.97 -6.23
N GLY A 119 -1.37 -1.90 -7.28
CA GLY A 119 -0.88 -1.92 -8.65
C GLY A 119 -1.72 -1.10 -9.61
N GLY A 120 -1.36 -1.21 -10.88
CA GLY A 120 -2.06 -0.59 -12.00
C GLY A 120 -1.23 -0.56 -13.26
N TYR A 121 -1.75 0.16 -14.26
CA TYR A 121 -1.11 0.31 -15.56
C TYR A 121 -0.40 1.66 -15.68
N ASP A 122 0.77 1.67 -16.31
CA ASP A 122 1.39 2.89 -16.81
C ASP A 122 0.79 3.32 -18.18
N PRO A 123 1.17 4.49 -18.72
CA PRO A 123 0.64 4.96 -20.01
C PRO A 123 0.97 4.06 -21.20
N ASP A 124 1.95 3.17 -21.09
CA ASP A 124 2.32 2.18 -22.11
C ASP A 124 1.58 0.84 -21.90
N ALA A 125 0.53 0.83 -21.07
CA ALA A 125 -0.26 -0.35 -20.68
C ALA A 125 0.58 -1.45 -20.02
N ARG A 126 1.67 -1.09 -19.34
CA ARG A 126 2.47 -2.06 -18.58
C ARG A 126 1.95 -2.12 -17.15
N GLN A 127 1.75 -3.33 -16.65
CA GLN A 127 1.33 -3.57 -15.28
C GLN A 127 2.50 -3.42 -14.31
N TRP A 128 2.24 -2.72 -13.21
CA TRP A 128 3.18 -2.49 -12.12
C TRP A 128 2.55 -2.84 -10.77
N LEU A 129 3.41 -3.23 -9.83
CA LEU A 129 3.05 -3.49 -8.44
C LEU A 129 4.03 -2.80 -7.50
N VAL A 130 3.48 -2.29 -6.41
CA VAL A 130 4.18 -1.87 -5.20
C VAL A 130 3.72 -2.78 -4.07
N GLU A 131 4.66 -3.48 -3.46
CA GLU A 131 4.42 -4.43 -2.37
C GLU A 131 5.20 -3.97 -1.15
N LEU A 132 4.53 -3.89 0.00
CA LEU A 132 5.12 -3.65 1.30
C LEU A 132 4.91 -4.88 2.17
N PHE A 133 5.95 -5.35 2.84
CA PHE A 133 5.91 -6.52 3.70
C PHE A 133 6.17 -6.12 5.14
N GLY A 134 5.24 -6.50 6.02
CA GLY A 134 5.30 -6.19 7.43
C GLY A 134 5.80 -7.35 8.28
N ASP A 135 6.38 -7.01 9.43
CA ASP A 135 6.69 -7.92 10.53
C ASP A 135 5.86 -7.55 11.79
N GLU A 136 6.22 -8.06 12.96
CA GLU A 136 5.52 -7.72 14.21
C GLU A 136 5.67 -6.26 14.66
N PHE A 137 6.59 -5.51 14.07
CA PHE A 137 6.86 -4.11 14.39
C PHE A 137 6.22 -3.13 13.39
N SER A 138 5.75 -3.62 12.24
CA SER A 138 5.10 -2.80 11.23
C SER A 138 3.71 -2.31 11.67
N CYS A 139 3.45 -1.01 11.45
CA CYS A 139 2.24 -0.31 11.88
C CYS A 139 1.23 -0.14 10.73
N GLU A 140 0.84 -1.25 10.10
CA GLU A 140 -0.10 -1.22 8.97
C GLU A 140 -1.56 -1.17 9.41
N THR A 141 -2.29 -0.14 8.98
CA THR A 141 -3.75 -0.02 9.21
C THR A 141 -4.54 -0.39 7.95
N PRO A 142 -5.82 -0.79 8.07
CA PRO A 142 -6.66 -1.02 6.89
C PRO A 142 -6.72 0.19 5.95
N LEU A 143 -6.72 1.41 6.49
CA LEU A 143 -6.71 2.67 5.74
C LEU A 143 -5.46 2.81 4.86
N PHE A 144 -4.32 2.27 5.32
CA PHE A 144 -3.06 2.36 4.60
C PHE A 144 -3.09 1.72 3.20
N THR A 145 -3.93 0.70 3.01
CA THR A 145 -4.17 0.08 1.69
C THR A 145 -4.68 1.10 0.67
N ALA A 146 -5.64 1.94 1.06
CA ALA A 146 -6.21 2.96 0.18
C ALA A 146 -5.20 4.09 -0.11
N ILE A 147 -4.37 4.43 0.88
CA ILE A 147 -3.31 5.43 0.72
C ILE A 147 -2.25 4.94 -0.25
N LEU A 148 -1.74 3.71 -0.04
CA LEU A 148 -0.76 3.11 -0.95
C LEU A 148 -1.31 3.02 -2.37
N PHE A 149 -2.57 2.63 -2.52
CA PHE A 149 -3.25 2.63 -3.81
C PHE A 149 -3.24 4.01 -4.47
N ALA A 150 -3.69 5.06 -3.77
CA ALA A 150 -3.75 6.41 -4.30
C ALA A 150 -2.37 6.94 -4.72
N LEU A 151 -1.33 6.72 -3.90
CA LEU A 151 0.04 7.12 -4.22
C LEU A 151 0.60 6.35 -5.41
N THR A 152 0.29 5.06 -5.52
CA THR A 152 0.66 4.23 -6.67
C THR A 152 0.02 4.77 -7.94
N GLN A 153 -1.28 5.11 -7.93
CA GLN A 153 -1.96 5.70 -9.09
C GLN A 153 -1.36 7.06 -9.49
N ALA A 154 -1.01 7.89 -8.50
CA ALA A 154 -0.33 9.16 -8.76
C ALA A 154 1.04 8.96 -9.43
N ALA A 155 1.82 7.98 -8.98
CA ALA A 155 3.11 7.63 -9.57
C ALA A 155 2.99 7.02 -10.98
N LEU A 156 1.91 6.29 -11.27
CA LEU A 156 1.59 5.79 -12.63
C LEU A 156 1.10 6.91 -13.56
N GLY A 157 0.68 8.04 -13.01
CA GLY A 157 0.24 9.22 -13.78
C GLY A 157 -1.21 9.16 -14.22
N PHE A 158 -2.09 8.47 -13.48
CA PHE A 158 -3.50 8.35 -13.84
C PHE A 158 -4.41 9.27 -13.00
N PRO A 159 -5.32 10.06 -13.64
CA PRO A 159 -5.33 10.48 -15.03
C PRO A 159 -4.54 11.78 -15.22
N ARG A 160 -3.54 11.80 -16.11
CA ARG A 160 -3.07 13.06 -16.69
C ARG A 160 -4.27 13.73 -17.38
N ALA A 161 -4.51 15.00 -17.09
CA ALA A 161 -5.35 15.82 -17.95
C ALA A 161 -4.80 15.68 -19.38
N VAL A 162 -5.66 15.31 -20.33
CA VAL A 162 -5.29 15.26 -21.74
C VAL A 162 -4.69 16.61 -22.08
N ALA A 163 -3.40 16.64 -22.44
CA ALA A 163 -2.78 17.88 -22.90
C ALA A 163 -3.66 18.42 -24.04
N PRO A 164 -4.06 19.71 -24.02
CA PRO A 164 -4.88 20.25 -25.09
C PRO A 164 -4.16 19.98 -26.40
N ALA A 165 -4.90 19.43 -27.37
CA ALA A 165 -4.35 19.08 -28.67
C ALA A 165 -3.56 20.28 -29.20
N ARG A 166 -2.25 20.12 -29.39
CA ARG A 166 -1.42 21.17 -29.99
C ARG A 166 -2.01 21.44 -31.37
N SER A 167 -2.58 22.63 -31.55
CA SER A 167 -3.05 23.08 -32.86
C SER A 167 -1.85 23.05 -33.80
N MET A 168 -1.85 22.12 -34.76
CA MET A 168 -0.89 22.16 -35.87
C MET A 168 -1.28 23.37 -36.73
N ALA A 169 -0.51 24.43 -36.60
CA ALA A 169 -0.51 25.56 -37.52
C ALA A 169 0.50 25.32 -38.64
#